data_AF-A0A7C4BWI8-F1
#
_entry.id   AF-A0A7C4BWI8-F1
#
_cell.length_a   1.000
_cell.length_b   1.000
_cell.length_c   1.000
_cell.angle_alpha   90.00
_cell.angle_beta   90.00
_cell.angle_gamma   90.00
#
_symmetry.space_group_name_H-M   'P 1'
#
loop_
_entity.id
_entity.type
_entity.pdbx_description
1 polymer ?
#
loop_
_entity_poly.entity_id
_entity_poly.type
_entity_poly.pdbx_seq_one_letter_code
_entity_poly.pdbx_strand_id
1 'polypeptide(L)'
;MNELRFSRRTLLAGIPLSAAAAPRTVMVRAKRKPSDPSWTEYPTRTVESLDGFKPRQTAADRYGGRLDRKARATGFFYPIERDRRWWLVDPEGHLFIKAGVCSTSPGRSKNNKEALARKFGTVERWAAETVKLLRSHAFNGTGGWSDVASLRQAPARLPYTVSMNFLSTFGRELKLTFQQPGHTGYRGDAIPVFHSAFPAFCETYAAKMVDAPRDPFLLGYFSDNELPAPRDWLDKHLNLDPSDEATLPSRRAAENWLSARKGAKAGLADVNDEDRDAFRGFVYERYLTLTTGALRKADPNHLCLGPRLHGSALRSPAVFRAAGKYLDVIAVNIYGQWSPAADMLEMWRAEAKRPFLVTEFYAKGHDSGFPNTTGAGWLVPTQKDRALFYQNFVLGCLESKLCVGWHWFKYMDNDPEDLTTDPSNRDSNKGMVRIDYTPYQDLLDGMKELNANLYALTDWMDRG
;
A
#
# COMPACT_ATOMS: atom_id res chain seq x y z
N MET A 1 65.86 -32.40 -25.55
CA MET A 1 64.89 -33.50 -25.34
C MET A 1 63.96 -33.10 -24.21
N ASN A 2 62.74 -32.69 -24.54
CA ASN A 2 61.50 -33.01 -23.81
C ASN A 2 60.34 -32.33 -24.56
N GLU A 3 59.63 -33.15 -25.32
CA GLU A 3 58.37 -32.81 -25.97
C GLU A 3 57.24 -32.69 -24.93
N LEU A 4 56.26 -31.82 -25.18
CA LEU A 4 54.85 -32.08 -24.83
C LEU A 4 53.87 -31.18 -25.61
N ARG A 5 53.39 -31.76 -26.71
CA ARG A 5 52.04 -31.70 -27.34
C ARG A 5 51.22 -30.40 -27.24
N PHE A 6 51.07 -29.75 -28.38
CA PHE A 6 49.96 -28.84 -28.70
C PHE A 6 48.65 -29.62 -28.91
N SER A 7 47.61 -29.32 -28.12
CA SER A 7 46.23 -29.75 -28.37
C SER A 7 45.45 -28.64 -29.08
N ARG A 8 44.86 -28.96 -30.23
CA ARG A 8 43.99 -28.07 -31.02
C ARG A 8 42.76 -27.68 -30.19
N ARG A 9 42.54 -26.38 -29.99
CA ARG A 9 41.25 -25.84 -29.53
C ARG A 9 40.25 -25.86 -30.68
N THR A 10 39.21 -26.68 -30.55
CA THR A 10 38.01 -26.62 -31.37
C THR A 10 37.32 -25.28 -31.14
N LEU A 11 37.16 -24.45 -32.18
CA LEU A 11 36.26 -23.31 -32.16
C LEU A 11 34.82 -23.84 -32.05
N LEU A 12 34.21 -23.68 -30.88
CA LEU A 12 32.75 -23.73 -30.74
C LEU A 12 32.20 -22.42 -31.31
N ALA A 13 31.52 -22.52 -32.45
CA ALA A 13 30.73 -21.44 -33.01
C ALA A 13 29.72 -20.97 -31.95
N GLY A 14 29.80 -19.70 -31.56
CA GLY A 14 28.86 -19.09 -30.64
C GLY A 14 27.46 -19.12 -31.23
N ILE A 15 26.52 -19.73 -30.50
CA ILE A 15 25.09 -19.56 -30.73
C ILE A 15 24.79 -18.08 -30.48
N PRO A 16 24.18 -17.35 -31.43
CA PRO A 16 23.81 -15.97 -31.17
C PRO A 16 22.78 -15.96 -30.03
N LEU A 17 23.07 -15.23 -28.95
CA LEU A 17 22.03 -14.83 -28.01
C LEU A 17 20.96 -14.11 -28.83
N SER A 18 19.79 -14.73 -28.93
CA SER A 18 18.58 -14.05 -29.39
C SER A 18 18.40 -12.83 -28.49
N ALA A 19 18.58 -11.64 -29.05
CA ALA A 19 18.18 -10.41 -28.39
C ALA A 19 16.66 -10.51 -28.16
N ALA A 20 16.25 -10.68 -26.90
CA ALA A 20 14.84 -10.62 -26.55
C ALA A 20 14.28 -9.31 -27.12
N ALA A 21 13.26 -9.40 -27.98
CA ALA A 21 12.61 -8.23 -28.53
C ALA A 21 12.16 -7.32 -27.37
N ALA A 22 12.36 -6.01 -27.51
CA ALA A 22 11.90 -5.07 -26.49
C ALA A 22 10.40 -5.32 -26.25
N PRO A 23 9.95 -5.40 -24.99
CA PRO A 23 8.57 -5.73 -24.68
C PRO A 23 7.65 -4.73 -25.39
N ARG A 24 6.58 -5.23 -26.01
CA ARG A 24 5.57 -4.36 -26.62
C ARG A 24 4.98 -3.47 -25.52
N THR A 25 5.06 -2.16 -25.70
CA THR A 25 4.47 -1.17 -24.81
C THR A 25 3.61 -0.19 -25.60
N VAL A 26 2.51 0.25 -25.00
CA VAL A 26 1.77 1.42 -25.48
C VAL A 26 2.32 2.67 -24.80
N MET A 27 2.30 3.81 -25.49
CA MET A 27 2.71 5.09 -24.88
C MET A 27 1.49 5.77 -24.28
N VAL A 28 1.51 6.02 -22.97
CA VAL A 28 0.47 6.77 -22.27
C VAL A 28 1.03 8.13 -21.88
N ARG A 29 0.33 9.18 -22.27
CA ARG A 29 0.66 10.54 -21.83
C ARG A 29 0.22 10.71 -20.38
N ALA A 30 1.04 11.32 -19.54
CA ALA A 30 0.66 11.65 -18.18
C ALA A 30 1.35 12.93 -17.68
N LYS A 31 0.75 13.57 -16.68
CA LYS A 31 1.39 14.57 -15.83
C LYS A 31 1.55 14.02 -14.43
N ARG A 32 2.73 14.26 -13.82
CA ARG A 32 2.99 13.82 -12.44
C ARG A 32 2.22 14.67 -11.45
N LYS A 33 2.18 15.98 -11.70
CA LYS A 33 1.32 16.93 -11.01
C LYS A 33 0.39 17.59 -12.02
N PRO A 34 -0.85 17.92 -11.63
CA PRO A 34 -1.78 18.64 -12.51
C PRO A 34 -1.19 19.94 -13.07
N SER A 35 -0.36 20.61 -12.25
CA SER A 35 0.33 21.86 -12.57
C SER A 35 1.51 21.72 -13.53
N ASP A 36 1.95 20.50 -13.88
CA ASP A 36 3.09 20.33 -14.78
C ASP A 36 2.76 20.94 -16.17
N PRO A 37 3.70 21.68 -16.79
CA PRO A 37 3.42 22.44 -18.00
C PRO A 37 3.16 21.55 -19.22
N SER A 38 3.76 20.35 -19.25
CA SER A 38 3.70 19.43 -20.38
C SER A 38 3.20 18.04 -19.98
N TRP A 39 2.59 17.36 -20.95
CA TRP A 39 2.32 15.93 -20.88
C TRP A 39 3.58 15.18 -21.30
N THR A 40 3.98 14.18 -20.53
CA THR A 40 5.11 13.30 -20.85
C THR A 40 4.59 11.92 -21.25
N GLU A 41 5.21 11.28 -22.24
CA GLU A 41 4.86 9.91 -22.64
C GLU A 41 5.60 8.90 -21.77
N TYR A 42 4.85 7.91 -21.27
CA TYR A 42 5.37 6.82 -20.46
C TYR A 42 5.13 5.48 -21.15
N PRO A 43 6.16 4.64 -21.33
CA PRO A 43 5.98 3.29 -21.83
C PRO A 43 5.15 2.50 -20.83
N THR A 44 4.11 1.84 -21.32
CA THR A 44 3.07 1.23 -20.50
C THR A 44 2.82 -0.20 -20.97
N ARG A 45 3.00 -1.16 -20.07
CA ARG A 45 2.68 -2.57 -20.30
C ARG A 45 1.22 -2.84 -19.99
N THR A 46 0.58 -3.66 -20.81
CA THR A 46 -0.80 -4.14 -20.62
C THR A 46 -0.82 -5.66 -20.68
N VAL A 47 -1.92 -6.29 -20.27
CA VAL A 47 -2.09 -7.74 -20.41
C VAL A 47 -1.95 -8.16 -21.89
N GLU A 48 -2.55 -7.39 -22.80
CA GLU A 48 -2.46 -7.62 -24.25
C GLU A 48 -1.03 -7.45 -24.80
N SER A 49 -0.19 -6.64 -24.16
CA SER A 49 1.17 -6.35 -24.63
C SER A 49 2.20 -7.39 -24.17
N LEU A 50 1.80 -8.39 -23.38
CA LEU A 50 2.67 -9.46 -22.90
C LEU A 50 2.83 -10.56 -23.95
N ASP A 51 4.01 -10.60 -24.59
CA ASP A 51 4.31 -11.59 -25.61
C ASP A 51 4.23 -13.04 -25.07
N GLY A 52 3.44 -13.88 -25.73
CA GLY A 52 3.27 -15.29 -25.36
C GLY A 52 2.38 -15.54 -24.13
N PHE A 53 1.86 -14.50 -23.46
CA PHE A 53 0.86 -14.69 -22.43
C PHE A 53 -0.47 -15.17 -23.05
N LYS A 54 -1.08 -16.18 -22.42
CA LYS A 54 -2.40 -16.68 -22.81
C LYS A 54 -3.36 -16.51 -21.62
N PRO A 55 -4.40 -15.68 -21.75
CA PRO A 55 -5.41 -15.50 -20.72
C PRO A 55 -6.00 -16.83 -20.26
N ARG A 56 -6.12 -17.01 -18.94
CA ARG A 56 -6.69 -18.21 -18.34
C ARG A 56 -7.26 -17.89 -16.98
N GLN A 57 -8.56 -18.13 -16.82
CA GLN A 57 -9.19 -18.02 -15.51
C GLN A 57 -8.74 -19.15 -14.60
N THR A 58 -8.39 -18.78 -13.37
CA THR A 58 -8.08 -19.73 -12.31
C THR A 58 -9.25 -19.73 -11.35
N ALA A 59 -9.85 -20.90 -11.11
CA ALA A 59 -10.96 -21.01 -10.16
C ALA A 59 -10.49 -20.57 -8.77
N ALA A 60 -11.32 -19.79 -8.09
CA ALA A 60 -11.03 -19.22 -6.79
C ALA A 60 -12.07 -19.64 -5.75
N ASP A 61 -11.65 -19.70 -4.50
CA ASP A 61 -12.52 -19.99 -3.37
C ASP A 61 -13.34 -18.76 -2.93
N ARG A 62 -14.00 -18.83 -1.77
CA ARG A 62 -14.81 -17.71 -1.27
C ARG A 62 -14.01 -16.47 -0.84
N TYR A 63 -12.74 -16.65 -0.46
CA TYR A 63 -11.82 -15.56 -0.12
C TYR A 63 -11.14 -14.97 -1.36
N GLY A 64 -11.10 -15.73 -2.46
CA GLY A 64 -10.46 -15.37 -3.71
C GLY A 64 -9.10 -16.03 -3.90
N GLY A 65 -8.72 -17.01 -3.07
CA GLY A 65 -7.51 -17.82 -3.24
C GLY A 65 -7.69 -18.88 -4.31
N ARG A 66 -6.59 -19.25 -4.98
CA ARG A 66 -6.62 -20.14 -6.14
C ARG A 66 -6.84 -21.60 -5.73
N LEU A 67 -7.82 -22.28 -6.34
CA LEU A 67 -8.19 -23.65 -5.97
C LEU A 67 -7.14 -24.71 -6.34
N ASP A 68 -6.28 -24.43 -7.30
CA ASP A 68 -5.29 -25.37 -7.87
C ASP A 68 -3.96 -25.43 -7.08
N ARG A 69 -3.72 -24.50 -6.15
CA ARG A 69 -2.50 -24.50 -5.32
C ARG A 69 -2.81 -24.20 -3.85
N LYS A 70 -2.35 -25.09 -2.97
CA LYS A 70 -2.57 -24.99 -1.53
C LYS A 70 -1.27 -25.02 -0.71
N ALA A 71 -1.40 -24.51 0.50
CA ALA A 71 -0.54 -24.62 1.66
C ALA A 71 -1.39 -25.08 2.86
N ARG A 72 -0.87 -24.99 4.08
CA ARG A 72 -1.59 -25.39 5.29
C ARG A 72 -2.76 -24.42 5.56
N ALA A 73 -3.96 -24.95 5.78
CA ALA A 73 -5.08 -24.14 6.28
C ALA A 73 -4.89 -23.84 7.78
N THR A 74 -5.02 -22.57 8.17
CA THR A 74 -4.92 -22.13 9.57
C THR A 74 -6.22 -21.51 10.08
N GLY A 75 -7.21 -21.30 9.20
CA GLY A 75 -8.40 -20.52 9.50
C GLY A 75 -8.21 -19.01 9.38
N PHE A 76 -7.01 -18.53 9.07
CA PHE A 76 -6.67 -17.10 8.96
C PHE A 76 -5.69 -16.84 7.82
N PHE A 77 -5.61 -15.60 7.35
CA PHE A 77 -4.61 -15.22 6.36
C PHE A 77 -3.19 -15.23 6.95
N TYR A 78 -2.21 -15.74 6.20
CA TYR A 78 -0.80 -15.65 6.59
C TYR A 78 0.14 -15.61 5.38
N PRO A 79 1.31 -14.92 5.46
CA PRO A 79 2.26 -14.89 4.36
C PRO A 79 3.17 -16.12 4.36
N ILE A 80 3.52 -16.60 3.16
CA ILE A 80 4.60 -17.58 2.94
C ILE A 80 5.48 -17.19 1.77
N GLU A 81 6.74 -17.60 1.80
CA GLU A 81 7.57 -17.62 0.60
C GLU A 81 7.59 -19.04 0.03
N ARG A 82 7.24 -19.18 -1.25
CA ARG A 82 7.27 -20.44 -1.99
C ARG A 82 7.79 -20.18 -3.39
N ASP A 83 8.75 -20.99 -3.82
CA ASP A 83 9.37 -20.88 -5.16
C ASP A 83 9.93 -19.47 -5.44
N ARG A 84 10.54 -18.85 -4.43
CA ARG A 84 11.10 -17.47 -4.44
C ARG A 84 10.06 -16.35 -4.65
N ARG A 85 8.77 -16.67 -4.50
CA ARG A 85 7.68 -15.70 -4.49
C ARG A 85 6.98 -15.70 -3.14
N TRP A 86 6.69 -14.50 -2.66
CA TRP A 86 5.78 -14.33 -1.55
C TRP A 86 4.33 -14.45 -2.00
N TRP A 87 3.56 -15.16 -1.19
CA TRP A 87 2.13 -15.33 -1.29
C TRP A 87 1.49 -14.98 0.04
N LEU A 88 0.24 -14.54 0.01
CA LEU A 88 -0.64 -14.82 1.13
C LEU A 88 -1.20 -16.24 0.97
N VAL A 89 -1.60 -16.82 2.07
CA VAL A 89 -2.42 -18.02 2.13
C VAL A 89 -3.73 -17.61 2.79
N ASP A 90 -4.86 -18.00 2.21
CA ASP A 90 -6.17 -17.71 2.78
C ASP A 90 -6.55 -18.71 3.90
N PRO A 91 -7.67 -18.48 4.61
CA PRO A 91 -8.11 -19.36 5.69
C PRO A 91 -8.28 -20.84 5.33
N GLU A 92 -8.58 -21.15 4.08
CA GLU A 92 -8.77 -22.53 3.57
C GLU A 92 -7.48 -23.15 3.03
N GLY A 93 -6.37 -22.41 3.11
CA GLY A 93 -5.05 -22.87 2.74
C GLY A 93 -4.71 -22.60 1.28
N HIS A 94 -5.51 -21.87 0.51
CA HIS A 94 -5.22 -21.60 -0.89
C HIS A 94 -4.27 -20.41 -1.05
N LEU A 95 -3.41 -20.46 -2.06
CA LEU A 95 -2.51 -19.33 -2.34
C LEU A 95 -3.33 -18.11 -2.80
N PHE A 96 -2.99 -16.95 -2.28
CA PHE A 96 -3.79 -15.74 -2.39
C PHE A 96 -2.90 -14.54 -2.76
N ILE A 97 -3.41 -13.71 -3.68
CA ILE A 97 -2.90 -12.36 -3.93
C ILE A 97 -4.07 -11.40 -3.80
N LYS A 98 -3.91 -10.36 -2.98
CA LYS A 98 -4.97 -9.39 -2.70
C LYS A 98 -5.13 -8.40 -3.87
N ALA A 99 -6.31 -8.32 -4.45
CA ALA A 99 -6.73 -7.25 -5.34
C ALA A 99 -7.93 -6.56 -4.69
N GLY A 100 -7.72 -5.37 -4.13
CA GLY A 100 -8.76 -4.65 -3.40
C GLY A 100 -8.94 -3.19 -3.75
N VAL A 101 -9.87 -2.56 -3.05
CA VAL A 101 -10.26 -1.14 -3.26
C VAL A 101 -10.36 -0.43 -1.91
N CYS A 102 -9.68 0.69 -1.78
CA CYS A 102 -9.73 1.54 -0.60
C CYS A 102 -10.98 2.41 -0.56
N SER A 103 -11.35 2.84 0.65
CA SER A 103 -12.49 3.72 0.92
C SER A 103 -13.79 3.26 0.26
N THR A 104 -14.03 1.95 0.24
CA THR A 104 -15.31 1.37 -0.23
C THR A 104 -16.38 1.67 0.80
N SER A 105 -16.97 2.85 0.67
CA SER A 105 -17.90 3.45 1.63
C SER A 105 -18.90 4.32 0.86
N PRO A 106 -20.12 4.52 1.38
CA PRO A 106 -21.01 5.56 0.87
C PRO A 106 -20.35 6.93 1.01
N GLY A 107 -20.55 7.80 0.01
CA GLY A 107 -20.17 9.19 0.13
C GLY A 107 -21.01 9.92 1.17
N ARG A 108 -20.45 10.96 1.79
CA ARG A 108 -21.07 11.63 2.96
C ARG A 108 -21.78 12.94 2.62
N SER A 109 -21.52 13.48 1.43
CA SER A 109 -22.11 14.74 0.98
C SER A 109 -23.62 14.62 0.79
N LYS A 110 -24.30 15.76 0.65
CA LYS A 110 -25.71 15.81 0.29
C LYS A 110 -25.97 15.06 -1.03
N ASN A 111 -25.16 15.34 -2.05
CA ASN A 111 -25.28 14.73 -3.37
C ASN A 111 -25.11 13.20 -3.32
N ASN A 112 -24.13 12.71 -2.55
CA ASN A 112 -23.91 11.28 -2.40
C ASN A 112 -25.07 10.58 -1.68
N LYS A 113 -25.65 11.21 -0.66
CA LYS A 113 -26.78 10.67 0.09
C LYS A 113 -28.03 10.59 -0.78
N GLU A 114 -28.33 11.63 -1.54
CA GLU A 114 -29.45 11.65 -2.49
C GLU A 114 -29.27 10.60 -3.59
N ALA A 115 -28.06 10.48 -4.15
CA ALA A 115 -27.76 9.45 -5.14
C ALA A 115 -27.87 8.03 -4.58
N LEU A 116 -27.45 7.80 -3.33
CA LEU A 116 -27.60 6.50 -2.66
C LEU A 116 -29.07 6.15 -2.48
N ALA A 117 -29.86 7.07 -1.94
CA ALA A 117 -31.29 6.87 -1.74
C ALA A 117 -32.01 6.57 -3.06
N ARG A 118 -31.69 7.30 -4.13
CA ARG A 118 -32.28 7.09 -5.45
C ARG A 118 -31.87 5.75 -6.08
N LYS A 119 -30.59 5.37 -6.00
CA LYS A 119 -30.05 4.20 -6.71
C LYS A 119 -30.24 2.89 -5.95
N PHE A 120 -30.00 2.91 -4.64
CA PHE A 120 -29.98 1.72 -3.80
C PHE A 120 -31.10 1.70 -2.75
N GLY A 121 -31.64 2.86 -2.38
CA GLY A 121 -32.61 2.98 -1.29
C GLY A 121 -31.98 2.89 0.09
N THR A 122 -31.14 1.87 0.34
CA THR A 122 -30.50 1.64 1.64
C THR A 122 -29.00 1.35 1.53
N VAL A 123 -28.29 1.49 2.65
CA VAL A 123 -26.86 1.19 2.74
C VAL A 123 -26.59 -0.31 2.59
N GLU A 124 -27.50 -1.16 3.08
CA GLU A 124 -27.39 -2.63 2.95
C GLU A 124 -27.45 -3.05 1.48
N ARG A 125 -28.37 -2.46 0.71
CA ARG A 125 -28.47 -2.72 -0.73
C ARG A 125 -27.26 -2.14 -1.48
N TRP A 126 -26.77 -0.96 -1.09
CA TRP A 126 -25.52 -0.43 -1.62
C TRP A 126 -24.36 -1.40 -1.38
N ALA A 127 -24.21 -1.93 -0.16
CA ALA A 127 -23.13 -2.84 0.19
C ALA A 127 -23.20 -4.14 -0.63
N ALA A 128 -24.39 -4.74 -0.78
CA ALA A 128 -24.59 -5.95 -1.58
C ALA A 128 -24.25 -5.74 -3.06
N GLU A 129 -24.75 -4.66 -3.67
CA GLU A 129 -24.49 -4.34 -5.09
C GLU A 129 -23.02 -3.94 -5.31
N THR A 130 -22.39 -3.28 -4.34
CA THR A 130 -20.96 -2.93 -4.40
C THR A 130 -20.08 -4.17 -4.33
N VAL A 131 -20.38 -5.12 -3.43
CA VAL A 131 -19.65 -6.40 -3.37
C VAL A 131 -19.80 -7.18 -4.67
N LYS A 132 -21.01 -7.19 -5.26
CA LYS A 132 -21.26 -7.79 -6.56
C LYS A 132 -20.46 -7.11 -7.68
N LEU A 133 -20.41 -5.78 -7.71
CA LEU A 133 -19.62 -5.00 -8.66
C LEU A 133 -18.13 -5.35 -8.55
N LEU A 134 -17.59 -5.40 -7.33
CA LEU A 134 -16.18 -5.74 -7.13
C LEU A 134 -15.86 -7.17 -7.59
N ARG A 135 -16.70 -8.15 -7.20
CA ARG A 135 -16.52 -9.54 -7.64
C ARG A 135 -16.63 -9.72 -9.16
N SER A 136 -17.57 -9.02 -9.82
CA SER A 136 -17.74 -9.13 -11.28
C SER A 136 -16.58 -8.53 -12.09
N HIS A 137 -15.75 -7.71 -11.44
CA HIS A 137 -14.49 -7.17 -11.96
C HIS A 137 -13.25 -7.82 -11.32
N ALA A 138 -13.43 -9.03 -10.77
CA ALA A 138 -12.39 -9.89 -10.21
C ALA A 138 -11.57 -9.26 -9.06
N PHE A 139 -12.11 -8.25 -8.38
CA PHE A 139 -11.58 -7.83 -7.08
C PHE A 139 -11.95 -8.86 -6.01
N ASN A 140 -10.99 -9.15 -5.13
CA ASN A 140 -11.14 -10.06 -4.00
C ASN A 140 -10.98 -9.34 -2.65
N GLY A 141 -11.11 -8.01 -2.62
CA GLY A 141 -11.83 -7.37 -1.52
C GLY A 141 -11.58 -5.90 -1.27
N THR A 142 -11.62 -5.49 -0.01
CA THR A 142 -11.60 -4.07 0.37
C THR A 142 -10.38 -3.71 1.20
N GLY A 143 -9.93 -2.47 1.02
CA GLY A 143 -8.76 -1.91 1.66
C GLY A 143 -9.12 -0.94 2.78
N GLY A 144 -8.14 -0.12 3.16
CA GLY A 144 -8.27 0.84 4.26
C GLY A 144 -9.43 1.82 4.04
N TRP A 145 -9.97 2.35 5.14
CA TRP A 145 -11.05 3.35 5.13
C TRP A 145 -12.41 2.90 4.60
N SER A 146 -12.59 1.61 4.30
CA SER A 146 -13.86 1.05 3.82
C SER A 146 -14.89 0.95 4.94
N ASP A 147 -16.18 0.97 4.58
CA ASP A 147 -17.30 0.75 5.51
C ASP A 147 -17.45 -0.74 5.83
N VAL A 148 -16.55 -1.24 6.68
CA VAL A 148 -16.48 -2.64 7.09
C VAL A 148 -17.79 -3.11 7.71
N ALA A 149 -18.44 -2.25 8.51
CA ALA A 149 -19.66 -2.59 9.23
C ALA A 149 -20.80 -3.00 8.29
N SER A 150 -21.00 -2.25 7.21
CA SER A 150 -22.01 -2.59 6.19
C SER A 150 -21.53 -3.67 5.22
N LEU A 151 -20.28 -3.61 4.76
CA LEU A 151 -19.76 -4.55 3.75
C LEU A 151 -19.66 -5.99 4.25
N ARG A 152 -19.40 -6.21 5.55
CA ARG A 152 -19.34 -7.57 6.12
C ARG A 152 -20.69 -8.27 6.16
N GLN A 153 -21.79 -7.52 6.05
CA GLN A 153 -23.16 -8.06 6.00
C GLN A 153 -23.61 -8.43 4.59
N ALA A 154 -22.88 -7.98 3.57
CA ALA A 154 -23.22 -8.25 2.18
C ALA A 154 -23.13 -9.76 1.86
N PRO A 155 -24.05 -10.31 1.06
CA PRO A 155 -23.90 -11.65 0.51
C PRO A 155 -22.58 -11.79 -0.26
N ALA A 156 -21.94 -12.95 -0.15
CA ALA A 156 -20.62 -13.20 -0.75
C ALA A 156 -19.59 -12.11 -0.37
N ARG A 157 -19.60 -11.64 0.88
CA ARG A 157 -18.65 -10.66 1.42
C ARG A 157 -17.21 -10.93 1.01
N LEU A 158 -16.42 -9.87 0.97
CA LEU A 158 -15.03 -9.92 0.52
C LEU A 158 -14.08 -9.82 1.71
N PRO A 159 -12.87 -10.38 1.62
CA PRO A 159 -11.85 -10.12 2.61
C PRO A 159 -11.57 -8.62 2.77
N TYR A 160 -11.32 -8.17 3.99
CA TYR A 160 -11.23 -6.74 4.31
C TYR A 160 -10.07 -6.44 5.25
N THR A 161 -9.71 -5.16 5.35
CA THR A 161 -8.70 -4.64 6.30
C THR A 161 -9.30 -3.53 7.14
N VAL A 162 -8.79 -3.33 8.35
CA VAL A 162 -9.26 -2.28 9.28
C VAL A 162 -8.14 -1.26 9.54
N SER A 163 -8.47 0.04 9.51
CA SER A 163 -7.55 1.12 9.88
C SER A 163 -7.75 1.53 11.33
N MET A 164 -6.71 1.42 12.15
CA MET A 164 -6.80 1.60 13.61
C MET A 164 -6.55 3.03 14.07
N ASN A 165 -5.59 3.76 13.47
CA ASN A 165 -5.25 5.15 13.82
C ASN A 165 -4.67 5.33 15.24
N PHE A 166 -3.74 4.48 15.67
CA PHE A 166 -3.14 4.54 17.02
C PHE A 166 -2.51 5.91 17.32
N LEU A 167 -1.50 6.31 16.55
CA LEU A 167 -0.75 7.54 16.83
C LEU A 167 -1.55 8.80 16.52
N SER A 168 -2.34 8.79 15.46
CA SER A 168 -3.15 9.97 15.13
C SER A 168 -4.27 10.22 16.14
N THR A 169 -4.81 9.17 16.76
CA THR A 169 -5.74 9.31 17.89
C THR A 169 -5.02 9.82 19.12
N PHE A 170 -3.91 9.18 19.52
CA PHE A 170 -3.16 9.59 20.71
C PHE A 170 -2.58 11.01 20.60
N GLY A 171 -2.04 11.36 19.44
CA GLY A 171 -1.54 12.71 19.17
C GLY A 171 -2.63 13.78 19.25
N ARG A 172 -3.89 13.44 18.95
CA ARG A 172 -5.02 14.36 19.10
C ARG A 172 -5.37 14.60 20.57
N GLU A 173 -5.30 13.57 21.41
CA GLU A 173 -5.47 13.70 22.87
C GLU A 173 -4.42 14.64 23.47
N LEU A 174 -3.18 14.59 22.93
CA LEU A 174 -2.08 15.49 23.30
C LEU A 174 -2.11 16.85 22.59
N LYS A 175 -3.08 17.11 21.71
CA LYS A 175 -3.16 18.33 20.89
C LYS A 175 -1.90 18.60 20.05
N LEU A 176 -1.22 17.53 19.61
CA LEU A 176 0.00 17.57 18.80
C LEU A 176 -0.28 17.55 17.29
N THR A 177 -1.48 17.14 16.89
CA THR A 177 -1.83 16.87 15.50
C THR A 177 -2.44 18.08 14.81
N PHE A 178 -2.19 18.23 13.52
CA PHE A 178 -2.90 19.16 12.64
C PHE A 178 -3.15 18.51 11.28
N GLN A 179 -4.06 19.08 10.49
CA GLN A 179 -4.41 18.55 9.17
C GLN A 179 -3.30 18.88 8.15
N GLN A 180 -2.78 17.86 7.47
CA GLN A 180 -1.99 18.00 6.24
C GLN A 180 -2.75 17.35 5.07
N PRO A 181 -2.53 17.76 3.80
CA PRO A 181 -3.24 17.13 2.69
C PRO A 181 -2.95 15.62 2.60
N GLY A 182 -3.95 14.78 2.89
CA GLY A 182 -3.88 13.32 2.77
C GLY A 182 -3.46 12.58 4.05
N HIS A 183 -2.95 13.26 5.07
CA HIS A 183 -2.48 12.62 6.31
C HIS A 183 -2.49 13.56 7.52
N THR A 184 -2.25 12.98 8.70
CA THR A 184 -2.13 13.73 9.95
C THR A 184 -0.70 14.26 10.12
N GLY A 185 -0.57 15.58 10.22
CA GLY A 185 0.69 16.23 10.60
C GLY A 185 0.87 16.26 12.11
N TYR A 186 2.13 16.32 12.55
CA TYR A 186 2.51 16.42 13.95
C TYR A 186 3.42 17.63 14.12
N ARG A 187 3.23 18.40 15.20
CA ARG A 187 4.09 19.55 15.51
C ARG A 187 5.56 19.11 15.56
N GLY A 188 6.40 19.74 14.72
CA GLY A 188 7.82 19.39 14.58
C GLY A 188 8.10 18.00 13.99
N ASP A 189 7.12 17.38 13.32
CA ASP A 189 7.13 15.96 12.91
C ASP A 189 7.37 14.98 14.08
N ALA A 190 7.17 15.43 15.32
CA ALA A 190 7.43 14.65 16.52
C ALA A 190 6.21 13.77 16.85
N ILE A 191 6.21 12.53 16.33
CA ILE A 191 5.20 11.56 16.75
C ILE A 191 5.43 11.19 18.23
N PRO A 192 4.38 11.13 19.06
CA PRO A 192 4.52 10.96 20.51
C PRO A 192 4.80 9.51 20.96
N VAL A 193 5.66 8.78 20.23
CA VAL A 193 5.97 7.36 20.51
C VAL A 193 6.81 7.15 21.78
N PHE A 194 7.52 8.19 22.21
CA PHE A 194 8.32 8.20 23.44
C PHE A 194 7.56 8.79 24.64
N HIS A 195 6.32 9.25 24.45
CA HIS A 195 5.50 9.73 25.54
C HIS A 195 5.20 8.57 26.51
N SER A 196 5.34 8.80 27.81
CA SER A 196 5.24 7.75 28.85
C SER A 196 3.89 7.04 28.88
N ALA A 197 2.81 7.75 28.51
CA ALA A 197 1.46 7.20 28.43
C ALA A 197 1.19 6.35 27.16
N PHE A 198 2.01 6.45 26.11
CA PHE A 198 1.73 5.79 24.83
C PHE A 198 1.67 4.24 24.91
N PRO A 199 2.52 3.54 25.68
CA PRO A 199 2.39 2.09 25.85
C PRO A 199 1.04 1.68 26.44
N ALA A 200 0.60 2.33 27.52
CA ALA A 200 -0.69 2.04 28.16
C ALA A 200 -1.88 2.41 27.26
N PHE A 201 -1.75 3.48 26.48
CA PHE A 201 -2.72 3.84 25.46
C PHE A 201 -2.85 2.73 24.41
N CYS A 202 -1.74 2.20 23.87
CA CYS A 202 -1.77 1.16 22.84
C CYS A 202 -2.55 -0.07 23.30
N GLU A 203 -2.24 -0.57 24.51
CA GLU A 203 -2.91 -1.73 25.10
C GLU A 203 -4.42 -1.52 25.24
N THR A 204 -4.82 -0.38 25.82
CA THR A 204 -6.23 -0.03 26.03
C THR A 204 -6.97 0.17 24.70
N TYR A 205 -6.32 0.85 23.75
CA TYR A 205 -6.89 1.19 22.46
C TYR A 205 -7.08 -0.05 21.59
N ALA A 206 -6.09 -0.94 21.53
CA ALA A 206 -6.19 -2.21 20.79
C ALA A 206 -7.36 -3.05 21.31
N ALA A 207 -7.44 -3.24 22.63
CA ALA A 207 -8.51 -4.02 23.27
C ALA A 207 -9.90 -3.42 23.01
N LYS A 208 -10.01 -2.10 22.90
CA LYS A 208 -11.27 -1.40 22.59
C LYS A 208 -11.67 -1.52 21.12
N MET A 209 -10.70 -1.40 20.21
CA MET A 209 -10.98 -1.21 18.78
C MET A 209 -11.06 -2.53 17.98
N VAL A 210 -10.48 -3.62 18.49
CA VAL A 210 -10.62 -4.95 17.89
C VAL A 210 -12.03 -5.47 18.11
N ASP A 211 -12.84 -5.55 17.05
CA ASP A 211 -14.26 -5.92 17.13
C ASP A 211 -14.58 -7.33 16.59
N ALA A 212 -13.65 -7.97 15.85
CA ALA A 212 -13.88 -9.25 15.18
C ALA A 212 -12.62 -10.15 15.08
N PRO A 213 -11.93 -10.48 16.20
CA PRO A 213 -10.63 -11.15 16.19
C PRO A 213 -10.64 -12.63 15.73
N ARG A 214 -11.81 -13.14 15.34
CA ARG A 214 -12.01 -14.50 14.83
C ARG A 214 -12.66 -14.53 13.45
N ASP A 215 -12.91 -13.38 12.84
CA ASP A 215 -13.53 -13.33 11.52
C ASP A 215 -12.51 -13.72 10.44
N PRO A 216 -12.64 -14.88 9.77
CA PRO A 216 -11.64 -15.33 8.82
C PRO A 216 -11.58 -14.46 7.54
N PHE A 217 -12.53 -13.54 7.32
CA PHE A 217 -12.46 -12.58 6.21
C PHE A 217 -11.62 -11.34 6.54
N LEU A 218 -11.30 -11.10 7.81
CA LEU A 218 -10.37 -10.04 8.15
C LEU A 218 -8.96 -10.47 7.70
N LEU A 219 -8.36 -9.67 6.83
CA LEU A 219 -6.97 -9.87 6.42
C LEU A 219 -6.01 -9.38 7.51
N GLY A 220 -6.27 -8.20 8.06
CA GLY A 220 -5.40 -7.59 9.07
C GLY A 220 -5.68 -6.11 9.33
N TYR A 221 -4.83 -5.54 10.18
CA TYR A 221 -4.95 -4.19 10.72
C TYR A 221 -3.83 -3.28 10.20
N PHE A 222 -4.22 -2.13 9.65
CA PHE A 222 -3.31 -0.99 9.52
C PHE A 222 -3.27 -0.24 10.85
N SER A 223 -2.08 -0.05 11.42
CA SER A 223 -1.93 0.62 12.71
C SER A 223 -2.19 2.13 12.61
N ASP A 224 -1.74 2.76 11.51
CA ASP A 224 -1.94 4.17 11.17
C ASP A 224 -1.87 4.35 9.64
N ASN A 225 -1.83 5.60 9.18
CA ASN A 225 -1.65 5.95 7.78
C ASN A 225 -0.61 7.07 7.63
N GLU A 226 0.38 6.85 6.77
CA GLU A 226 1.31 7.88 6.30
C GLU A 226 1.99 8.67 7.42
N LEU A 227 2.47 7.97 8.45
CA LEU A 227 3.24 8.61 9.51
C LEU A 227 4.50 9.30 8.95
N PRO A 228 4.94 10.43 9.53
CA PRO A 228 6.12 11.12 9.08
C PRO A 228 7.36 10.25 9.25
N ALA A 229 8.32 10.42 8.35
CA ALA A 229 9.66 9.85 8.43
C ALA A 229 10.64 10.69 7.60
N PRO A 230 10.76 12.01 7.84
CA PRO A 230 11.63 12.87 7.05
C PRO A 230 13.10 12.44 7.19
N ARG A 231 13.95 12.82 6.23
CA ARG A 231 15.38 12.42 6.26
C ARG A 231 16.12 13.08 7.41
N ASP A 232 15.78 14.32 7.74
CA ASP A 232 16.36 15.13 8.81
C ASP A 232 15.64 14.93 10.17
N TRP A 233 15.04 13.76 10.41
CA TRP A 233 14.16 13.58 11.58
C TRP A 233 14.91 13.69 12.91
N LEU A 234 16.15 13.22 12.95
CA LEU A 234 17.05 13.36 14.10
C LEU A 234 17.32 14.84 14.38
N ASP A 235 17.68 15.60 13.35
CA ASP A 235 17.94 17.03 13.41
C ASP A 235 16.71 17.77 13.96
N LYS A 236 15.52 17.44 13.45
CA LYS A 236 14.25 18.00 13.95
C LYS A 236 14.01 17.69 15.42
N HIS A 237 14.24 16.45 15.85
CA HIS A 237 14.05 16.06 17.25
C HIS A 237 15.03 16.78 18.20
N LEU A 238 16.30 16.91 17.81
CA LEU A 238 17.31 17.64 18.59
C LEU A 238 17.02 19.15 18.69
N ASN A 239 16.21 19.69 17.79
CA ASN A 239 15.82 21.11 17.75
C ASN A 239 14.42 21.38 18.33
N LEU A 240 13.70 20.37 18.86
CA LEU A 240 12.40 20.58 19.52
C LEU A 240 12.54 21.51 20.74
N ASP A 241 11.52 22.31 21.01
CA ASP A 241 11.52 23.23 22.16
C ASP A 241 11.61 22.44 23.48
N PRO A 242 12.65 22.64 24.31
CA PRO A 242 12.79 21.92 25.58
C PRO A 242 11.72 22.30 26.62
N SER A 243 10.96 23.38 26.40
CA SER A 243 9.84 23.79 27.26
C SER A 243 8.50 23.15 26.85
N ASP A 244 8.41 22.53 25.67
CA ASP A 244 7.20 21.89 25.19
C ASP A 244 7.07 20.47 25.75
N GLU A 245 6.33 20.32 26.85
CA GLU A 245 6.14 19.05 27.56
C GLU A 245 5.67 17.90 26.66
N ALA A 246 4.86 18.19 25.63
CA ALA A 246 4.29 17.17 24.77
C ALA A 246 5.32 16.58 23.77
N THR A 247 6.35 17.34 23.38
CA THR A 247 7.41 16.89 22.45
C THR A 247 8.74 16.64 23.13
N LEU A 248 8.91 17.09 24.39
CA LEU A 248 10.10 16.87 25.21
C LEU A 248 10.54 15.39 25.32
N PRO A 249 9.65 14.39 25.45
CA PRO A 249 10.07 12.99 25.45
C PRO A 249 10.77 12.58 24.14
N SER A 250 10.31 13.10 23.00
CA SER A 250 10.92 12.84 21.69
C SER A 250 12.28 13.52 21.56
N ARG A 251 12.43 14.75 22.07
CA ARG A 251 13.72 15.44 22.16
C ARG A 251 14.73 14.63 22.98
N ARG A 252 14.36 14.25 24.21
CA ARG A 252 15.22 13.47 25.12
C ARG A 252 15.61 12.12 24.52
N ALA A 253 14.69 11.46 23.81
CA ALA A 253 14.99 10.22 23.11
C ALA A 253 16.07 10.41 22.04
N ALA A 254 16.03 11.51 21.27
CA ALA A 254 17.06 11.83 20.28
C ALA A 254 18.42 12.15 20.91
N GLU A 255 18.45 12.97 21.97
CA GLU A 255 19.68 13.31 22.70
C GLU A 255 20.35 12.06 23.29
N ASN A 256 19.56 11.18 23.92
CA ASN A 256 20.04 9.92 24.48
C ASN A 256 20.53 8.96 23.39
N TRP A 257 19.80 8.86 22.28
CA TRP A 257 20.19 8.01 21.15
C TRP A 257 21.51 8.47 20.52
N LEU A 258 21.67 9.77 20.29
CA LEU A 258 22.90 10.34 19.72
C LEU A 258 24.07 10.15 20.69
N SER A 259 23.85 10.42 21.98
CA SER A 259 24.86 10.23 23.03
C SER A 259 25.33 8.78 23.13
N ALA A 260 24.41 7.82 23.02
CA ALA A 260 24.75 6.39 23.03
C ALA A 260 25.53 5.97 21.77
N ARG A 261 25.23 6.59 20.62
CA ARG A 261 25.85 6.25 19.34
C ARG A 261 27.22 6.92 19.13
N LYS A 262 27.40 8.15 19.60
CA LYS A 262 28.58 8.99 19.31
C LYS A 262 29.28 9.58 20.53
N GLY A 263 28.79 9.29 21.73
CA GLY A 263 29.35 9.79 22.99
C GLY A 263 28.61 11.02 23.53
N ALA A 264 28.70 11.25 24.84
CA ALA A 264 27.90 12.23 25.59
C ALA A 264 28.09 13.71 25.20
N LYS A 265 29.13 14.03 24.40
CA LYS A 265 29.40 15.38 23.91
C LYS A 265 28.94 15.59 22.46
N ALA A 266 28.44 14.56 21.80
CA ALA A 266 28.00 14.63 20.41
C ALA A 266 26.80 15.56 20.27
N GLY A 267 26.85 16.44 19.29
CA GLY A 267 25.79 17.38 18.96
C GLY A 267 25.37 17.25 17.49
N LEU A 268 24.53 18.20 17.06
CA LEU A 268 24.01 18.21 15.68
C LEU A 268 25.12 18.26 14.62
N ALA A 269 26.25 18.91 14.91
CA ALA A 269 27.40 18.99 14.01
C ALA A 269 28.07 17.63 13.73
N ASP A 270 27.85 16.64 14.59
CA ASP A 270 28.42 15.30 14.46
C ASP A 270 27.50 14.32 13.70
N VAL A 271 26.29 14.74 13.33
CA VAL A 271 25.27 13.91 12.68
C VAL A 271 25.52 13.78 11.18
N ASN A 272 25.55 12.54 10.68
CA ASN A 272 25.63 12.23 9.25
C ASN A 272 24.36 11.52 8.73
N ASP A 273 24.33 11.19 7.44
CA ASP A 273 23.15 10.58 6.81
C ASP A 273 22.87 9.15 7.28
N GLU A 274 23.90 8.40 7.71
CA GLU A 274 23.70 7.08 8.31
C GLU A 274 23.05 7.19 9.69
N ASP A 275 23.42 8.20 10.48
CA ASP A 275 22.80 8.47 11.77
C ASP A 275 21.34 8.87 11.59
N ARG A 276 21.06 9.73 10.60
CA ARG A 276 19.71 10.15 10.25
C ARG A 276 18.83 8.98 9.86
N ASP A 277 19.30 8.08 9.00
CA ASP A 277 18.52 6.89 8.63
C ASP A 277 18.34 5.95 9.83
N ALA A 278 19.43 5.68 10.57
CA ALA A 278 19.37 4.82 11.76
C ALA A 278 18.40 5.33 12.82
N PHE A 279 18.33 6.65 13.05
CA PHE A 279 17.37 7.25 13.97
C PHE A 279 15.92 7.06 13.49
N ARG A 280 15.65 7.17 12.19
CA ARG A 280 14.31 6.86 11.65
C ARG A 280 13.91 5.41 11.94
N GLY A 281 14.84 4.48 11.78
CA GLY A 281 14.65 3.08 12.18
C GLY A 281 14.35 2.93 13.68
N PHE A 282 15.09 3.62 14.56
CA PHE A 282 14.88 3.61 16.00
C PHE A 282 13.48 4.08 16.41
N VAL A 283 13.01 5.19 15.83
CA VAL A 283 11.66 5.71 16.09
C VAL A 283 10.58 4.71 15.63
N TYR A 284 10.71 4.16 14.42
CA TYR A 284 9.76 3.17 13.90
C TYR A 284 9.81 1.84 14.66
N GLU A 285 10.97 1.39 15.11
CA GLU A 285 11.11 0.17 15.93
C GLU A 285 10.37 0.33 17.26
N ARG A 286 10.48 1.49 17.92
CA ARG A 286 9.71 1.78 19.13
C ARG A 286 8.21 1.75 18.87
N TYR A 287 7.76 2.44 17.81
CA TYR A 287 6.36 2.48 17.40
C TYR A 287 5.79 1.08 17.11
N LEU A 288 6.48 0.31 16.29
CA LEU A 288 6.05 -1.02 15.84
C LEU A 288 6.04 -2.01 17.00
N THR A 289 7.03 -1.96 17.90
CA THR A 289 7.05 -2.79 19.11
C THR A 289 5.76 -2.61 19.93
N LEU A 290 5.36 -1.36 20.16
CA LEU A 290 4.19 -1.05 20.99
C LEU A 290 2.87 -1.39 20.30
N THR A 291 2.71 -0.95 19.05
CA THR A 291 1.44 -1.13 18.33
C THR A 291 1.19 -2.58 17.93
N THR A 292 2.21 -3.29 17.42
CA THR A 292 2.06 -4.71 17.07
C THR A 292 1.95 -5.57 18.32
N GLY A 293 2.66 -5.26 19.40
CA GLY A 293 2.52 -5.95 20.68
C GLY A 293 1.09 -5.89 21.23
N ALA A 294 0.51 -4.67 21.27
CA ALA A 294 -0.86 -4.48 21.71
C ALA A 294 -1.88 -5.17 20.79
N LEU A 295 -1.71 -5.07 19.46
CA LEU A 295 -2.56 -5.76 18.49
C LEU A 295 -2.49 -7.28 18.66
N ARG A 296 -1.29 -7.86 18.82
CA ARG A 296 -1.11 -9.31 19.00
C ARG A 296 -1.76 -9.84 20.26
N LYS A 297 -1.79 -9.04 21.33
CA LYS A 297 -2.46 -9.38 22.58
C LYS A 297 -3.98 -9.34 22.43
N ALA A 298 -4.52 -8.38 21.69
CA ALA A 298 -5.95 -8.27 21.42
C ALA A 298 -6.43 -9.27 20.36
N ASP A 299 -5.58 -9.58 19.37
CA ASP A 299 -5.83 -10.46 18.25
C ASP A 299 -4.53 -11.17 17.80
N PRO A 300 -4.33 -12.44 18.19
CA PRO A 300 -3.14 -13.19 17.82
C PRO A 300 -3.17 -13.75 16.39
N ASN A 301 -4.31 -13.66 15.68
CA ASN A 301 -4.54 -14.40 14.43
C ASN A 301 -4.33 -13.55 13.18
N HIS A 302 -4.77 -12.29 13.19
CA HIS A 302 -4.83 -11.46 11.98
C HIS A 302 -3.54 -10.68 11.72
N LEU A 303 -3.30 -10.28 10.47
CA LEU A 303 -2.04 -9.67 10.09
C LEU A 303 -1.82 -8.28 10.71
N CYS A 304 -0.61 -8.03 11.19
CA CYS A 304 -0.12 -6.70 11.50
C CYS A 304 0.46 -6.08 10.22
N LEU A 305 -0.24 -5.10 9.65
CA LEU A 305 0.10 -4.49 8.35
C LEU A 305 0.86 -3.15 8.47
N GLY A 306 0.91 -2.58 9.67
CA GLY A 306 1.68 -1.38 9.98
C GLY A 306 1.04 -0.08 9.48
N PRO A 307 1.81 1.03 9.43
CA PRO A 307 1.28 2.39 9.30
C PRO A 307 1.12 2.88 7.87
N ARG A 308 1.10 1.98 6.88
CA ARG A 308 1.00 2.32 5.45
C ARG A 308 2.08 3.32 5.03
N LEU A 309 3.33 2.84 5.00
CA LEU A 309 4.52 3.66 4.77
C LEU A 309 4.41 4.43 3.45
N HIS A 310 4.94 5.64 3.41
CA HIS A 310 4.84 6.52 2.24
C HIS A 310 6.05 7.47 2.15
N GLY A 311 6.11 8.25 1.06
CA GLY A 311 7.08 9.34 0.93
C GLY A 311 8.52 8.89 1.11
N SER A 312 9.29 9.62 1.92
CA SER A 312 10.69 9.31 2.20
C SER A 312 10.88 7.99 2.97
N ALA A 313 9.87 7.48 3.69
CA ALA A 313 9.96 6.21 4.40
C ALA A 313 10.26 5.04 3.45
N LEU A 314 9.73 5.09 2.23
CA LEU A 314 9.91 4.07 1.19
C LEU A 314 11.37 3.88 0.76
N ARG A 315 12.24 4.84 1.06
CA ARG A 315 13.67 4.85 0.71
C ARG A 315 14.58 4.73 1.92
N SER A 316 14.08 4.24 3.04
CA SER A 316 14.83 4.07 4.30
C SER A 316 15.11 2.61 4.59
N PRO A 317 16.37 2.15 4.44
CA PRO A 317 16.78 0.83 4.89
C PRO A 317 16.44 0.57 6.36
N ALA A 318 16.73 1.53 7.26
CA ALA A 318 16.50 1.36 8.68
C ALA A 318 15.00 1.21 9.04
N VAL A 319 14.10 1.96 8.38
CA VAL A 319 12.65 1.80 8.61
C VAL A 319 12.17 0.44 8.10
N PHE A 320 12.63 -0.04 6.94
CA PHE A 320 12.24 -1.36 6.43
C PHE A 320 12.80 -2.50 7.26
N ARG A 321 14.01 -2.35 7.80
CA ARG A 321 14.60 -3.29 8.76
C ARG A 321 13.80 -3.35 10.05
N ALA A 322 13.34 -2.22 10.58
CA ALA A 322 12.43 -2.19 11.71
C ALA A 322 11.08 -2.86 11.36
N ALA A 323 10.46 -2.47 10.24
CA ALA A 323 9.21 -3.05 9.76
C ALA A 323 9.25 -4.58 9.64
N GLY A 324 10.32 -5.14 9.07
CA GLY A 324 10.49 -6.58 8.89
C GLY A 324 10.50 -7.42 10.17
N LYS A 325 10.89 -6.82 11.30
CA LYS A 325 10.89 -7.49 12.61
C LYS A 325 9.49 -7.70 13.20
N TYR A 326 8.56 -6.80 12.91
CA TYR A 326 7.27 -6.73 13.62
C TYR A 326 6.04 -6.95 12.73
N LEU A 327 6.12 -6.64 11.43
CA LEU A 327 5.00 -6.75 10.51
C LEU A 327 5.03 -8.09 9.78
N ASP A 328 3.85 -8.68 9.54
CA ASP A 328 3.74 -9.88 8.71
C ASP A 328 3.85 -9.51 7.22
N VAL A 329 3.23 -8.39 6.86
CA VAL A 329 3.21 -7.81 5.52
C VAL A 329 3.34 -6.31 5.66
N ILE A 330 4.26 -5.69 4.93
CA ILE A 330 4.50 -4.25 5.03
C ILE A 330 3.53 -3.50 4.11
N ALA A 331 2.60 -2.73 4.69
CA ALA A 331 1.73 -1.86 3.91
C ALA A 331 2.49 -0.61 3.41
N VAL A 332 2.35 -0.30 2.12
CA VAL A 332 3.00 0.86 1.47
C VAL A 332 2.04 1.62 0.56
N ASN A 333 2.02 2.94 0.63
CA ASN A 333 1.33 3.82 -0.32
C ASN A 333 2.35 4.30 -1.38
N ILE A 334 2.12 3.99 -2.66
CA ILE A 334 3.06 4.31 -3.73
C ILE A 334 2.40 5.31 -4.69
N TYR A 335 2.85 6.56 -4.60
CA TYR A 335 2.44 7.66 -5.46
C TYR A 335 3.60 8.19 -6.29
N GLY A 336 3.27 8.81 -7.43
CA GLY A 336 4.26 9.49 -8.29
C GLY A 336 5.29 8.58 -8.94
N GLN A 337 5.03 7.27 -9.00
CA GLN A 337 5.79 6.29 -9.79
C GLN A 337 4.88 5.69 -10.85
N TRP A 338 5.37 5.58 -12.09
CA TRP A 338 4.60 4.95 -13.18
C TRP A 338 4.55 3.42 -13.04
N SER A 339 5.67 2.85 -12.59
CA SER A 339 5.82 1.47 -12.13
C SER A 339 6.63 1.47 -10.83
N PRO A 340 6.43 0.49 -9.93
CA PRO A 340 7.29 0.33 -8.76
C PRO A 340 8.78 0.26 -9.15
N ALA A 341 9.61 1.11 -8.58
CA ALA A 341 11.03 1.18 -8.91
C ALA A 341 11.80 -0.06 -8.42
N ALA A 342 12.59 -0.69 -9.30
CA ALA A 342 13.30 -1.93 -9.01
C ALA A 342 14.29 -1.82 -7.84
N ASP A 343 15.05 -0.71 -7.78
CA ASP A 343 16.02 -0.44 -6.72
C ASP A 343 15.35 -0.33 -5.33
N MET A 344 14.15 0.23 -5.28
CA MET A 344 13.31 0.31 -4.09
C MET A 344 12.89 -1.08 -3.61
N LEU A 345 12.44 -1.93 -4.54
CA LEU A 345 11.98 -3.28 -4.24
C LEU A 345 13.12 -4.18 -3.76
N GLU A 346 14.31 -4.06 -4.35
CA GLU A 346 15.49 -4.81 -3.90
C GLU A 346 15.93 -4.38 -2.50
N MET A 347 15.88 -3.08 -2.19
CA MET A 347 16.12 -2.60 -0.83
C MET A 347 15.11 -3.21 0.17
N TRP A 348 13.81 -3.22 -0.17
CA TRP A 348 12.80 -3.81 0.70
C TRP A 348 13.04 -5.31 0.93
N ARG A 349 13.39 -6.06 -0.12
CA ARG A 349 13.73 -7.49 -0.03
C ARG A 349 14.89 -7.72 0.94
N ALA A 350 15.97 -6.96 0.79
CA ALA A 350 17.18 -7.11 1.59
C ALA A 350 16.95 -6.76 3.07
N GLU A 351 16.23 -5.68 3.32
CA GLU A 351 16.10 -5.08 4.65
C GLU A 351 14.96 -5.71 5.48
N ALA A 352 13.79 -5.90 4.87
CA ALA A 352 12.62 -6.36 5.60
C ALA A 352 12.50 -7.87 5.70
N LYS A 353 12.94 -8.62 4.68
CA LYS A 353 12.72 -10.08 4.57
C LYS A 353 11.25 -10.48 4.80
N ARG A 354 10.34 -9.61 4.36
CA ARG A 354 8.88 -9.74 4.44
C ARG A 354 8.26 -9.28 3.14
N PRO A 355 7.07 -9.77 2.77
CA PRO A 355 6.33 -9.25 1.64
C PRO A 355 5.78 -7.86 1.92
N PHE A 356 5.32 -7.19 0.86
CA PHE A 356 4.60 -5.93 0.97
C PHE A 356 3.24 -5.98 0.29
N LEU A 357 2.35 -5.08 0.71
CA LEU A 357 1.04 -4.85 0.13
C LEU A 357 0.97 -3.38 -0.29
N VAL A 358 0.71 -3.09 -1.57
CA VAL A 358 0.48 -1.71 -2.01
C VAL A 358 -0.90 -1.27 -1.56
N THR A 359 -0.99 -0.36 -0.62
CA THR A 359 -2.28 0.00 -0.03
C THR A 359 -2.93 1.23 -0.63
N GLU A 360 -2.22 1.96 -1.48
CA GLU A 360 -2.74 3.11 -2.21
C GLU A 360 -1.88 3.37 -3.47
N PHE A 361 -2.54 3.49 -4.61
CA PHE A 361 -2.04 4.00 -5.89
C PHE A 361 -3.24 4.35 -6.77
N TYR A 362 -3.12 5.39 -7.62
CA TYR A 362 -4.15 5.74 -8.62
C TYR A 362 -3.67 6.73 -9.68
N ALA A 363 -4.51 6.87 -10.72
CA ALA A 363 -4.47 7.95 -11.69
C ALA A 363 -5.86 8.58 -11.85
N LYS A 364 -5.88 9.86 -12.24
CA LYS A 364 -7.04 10.73 -12.47
C LYS A 364 -7.23 10.92 -13.97
N GLY A 365 -8.46 10.79 -14.47
CA GLY A 365 -8.80 11.03 -15.87
C GLY A 365 -9.09 12.50 -16.11
N HIS A 366 -8.43 13.11 -17.09
CA HIS A 366 -8.66 14.50 -17.47
C HIS A 366 -10.04 14.68 -18.15
N ASP A 367 -10.52 13.65 -18.84
CA ASP A 367 -11.85 13.58 -19.45
C ASP A 367 -13.02 13.47 -18.45
N SER A 368 -12.73 13.34 -17.15
CA SER A 368 -13.75 13.16 -16.12
C SER A 368 -14.64 14.40 -15.86
N GLY A 369 -14.17 15.58 -16.26
CA GLY A 369 -14.77 16.89 -15.95
C GLY A 369 -14.35 17.47 -14.60
N PHE A 370 -13.50 16.78 -13.84
CA PHE A 370 -12.97 17.29 -12.56
C PHE A 370 -11.80 18.26 -12.77
N PRO A 371 -11.64 19.27 -11.90
CA PRO A 371 -10.45 20.11 -11.88
C PRO A 371 -9.16 19.30 -11.64
N ASN A 372 -9.25 18.21 -10.86
CA ASN A 372 -8.15 17.30 -10.55
C ASN A 372 -6.94 17.98 -9.91
N THR A 373 -7.13 19.10 -9.19
CA THR A 373 -6.01 19.86 -8.62
C THR A 373 -5.38 19.17 -7.41
N THR A 374 -6.18 18.41 -6.64
CA THR A 374 -5.74 17.78 -5.40
C THR A 374 -5.29 16.32 -5.56
N GLY A 375 -4.59 15.80 -4.53
CA GLY A 375 -4.13 14.41 -4.48
C GLY A 375 -2.93 14.06 -5.36
N ALA A 376 -2.21 13.01 -4.96
CA ALA A 376 -0.88 12.66 -5.47
C ALA A 376 -0.87 11.72 -6.70
N GLY A 377 -2.03 11.20 -7.11
CA GLY A 377 -2.14 10.34 -8.30
C GLY A 377 -1.84 11.09 -9.59
N TRP A 378 -1.36 10.35 -10.58
CA TRP A 378 -1.08 10.86 -11.93
C TRP A 378 -2.32 11.50 -12.55
N LEU A 379 -2.13 12.47 -13.45
CA LEU A 379 -3.18 12.91 -14.36
C LEU A 379 -2.94 12.28 -15.73
N VAL A 380 -3.92 11.57 -16.27
CA VAL A 380 -3.89 10.90 -17.58
C VAL A 380 -5.02 11.43 -18.46
N PRO A 381 -4.94 11.35 -19.80
CA PRO A 381 -5.92 11.95 -20.69
C PRO A 381 -7.32 11.37 -20.52
N THR A 382 -7.45 10.05 -20.46
CA THR A 382 -8.75 9.37 -20.48
C THR A 382 -8.97 8.36 -19.37
N GLN A 383 -10.22 7.97 -19.18
CA GLN A 383 -10.61 6.82 -18.35
C GLN A 383 -9.95 5.51 -18.80
N LYS A 384 -9.77 5.31 -20.11
CA LYS A 384 -9.01 4.19 -20.67
C LYS A 384 -7.54 4.25 -20.24
N ASP A 385 -6.91 5.43 -20.25
CA ASP A 385 -5.52 5.59 -19.79
C ASP A 385 -5.36 5.30 -18.30
N ARG A 386 -6.38 5.55 -17.47
CA ARG A 386 -6.37 5.13 -16.05
C ARG A 386 -6.32 3.60 -15.94
N ALA A 387 -7.02 2.89 -16.83
CA ALA A 387 -7.00 1.44 -16.91
C ALA A 387 -5.62 0.92 -17.34
N LEU A 388 -5.00 1.57 -18.34
CA LEU A 388 -3.64 1.24 -18.78
C LEU A 388 -2.60 1.47 -17.67
N PHE A 389 -2.71 2.57 -16.93
CA PHE A 389 -1.89 2.82 -15.75
C PHE A 389 -2.08 1.73 -14.69
N TYR A 390 -3.33 1.35 -14.39
CA TYR A 390 -3.62 0.26 -13.45
C TYR A 390 -2.91 -1.03 -13.86
N GLN A 391 -3.05 -1.44 -15.12
CA GLN A 391 -2.42 -2.66 -15.61
C GLN A 391 -0.90 -2.59 -15.47
N ASN A 392 -0.28 -1.52 -15.96
CA ASN A 392 1.18 -1.36 -15.91
C ASN A 392 1.74 -1.40 -14.49
N PHE A 393 1.09 -0.69 -13.57
CA PHE A 393 1.52 -0.63 -12.18
C PHE A 393 1.42 -2.00 -11.50
N VAL A 394 0.30 -2.70 -11.72
CA VAL A 394 0.04 -4.01 -11.12
C VAL A 394 0.94 -5.10 -11.72
N LEU A 395 1.21 -5.06 -13.03
CA LEU A 395 2.18 -5.96 -13.67
C LEU A 395 3.58 -5.81 -13.03
N GLY A 396 4.02 -4.58 -12.76
CA GLY A 396 5.27 -4.35 -12.02
C GLY A 396 5.24 -4.87 -10.57
N CYS A 397 4.08 -4.81 -9.91
CA CYS A 397 3.91 -5.46 -8.61
C CYS A 397 4.06 -6.98 -8.68
N LEU A 398 3.40 -7.64 -9.64
CA LEU A 398 3.46 -9.09 -9.81
C LEU A 398 4.87 -9.56 -10.14
N GLU A 399 5.58 -8.86 -11.01
CA GLU A 399 6.95 -9.18 -11.44
C GLU A 399 7.96 -9.16 -10.28
N SER A 400 7.72 -8.35 -9.24
CA SER A 400 8.63 -8.23 -8.08
C SER A 400 8.84 -9.53 -7.27
N LYS A 401 7.88 -10.47 -7.34
CA LYS A 401 7.78 -11.65 -6.48
C LYS A 401 7.69 -11.35 -4.97
N LEU A 402 7.61 -10.08 -4.57
CA LEU A 402 7.53 -9.60 -3.18
C LEU A 402 6.14 -9.08 -2.83
N CYS A 403 5.44 -8.53 -3.81
CA CYS A 403 4.12 -7.96 -3.64
C CYS A 403 3.08 -9.08 -3.49
N VAL A 404 2.35 -9.07 -2.36
CA VAL A 404 1.25 -10.00 -2.11
C VAL A 404 -0.13 -9.39 -2.39
N GLY A 405 -0.16 -8.19 -2.96
CA GLY A 405 -1.37 -7.57 -3.45
C GLY A 405 -1.36 -6.05 -3.48
N TRP A 406 -2.50 -5.48 -3.84
CA TRP A 406 -2.69 -4.05 -3.97
C TRP A 406 -4.12 -3.61 -3.64
N HIS A 407 -4.27 -2.34 -3.27
CA HIS A 407 -5.53 -1.63 -3.15
C HIS A 407 -5.56 -0.39 -4.05
N TRP A 408 -6.53 -0.33 -4.95
CA TRP A 408 -6.81 0.88 -5.73
C TRP A 408 -7.37 1.97 -4.82
N PHE A 409 -6.87 3.20 -4.96
CA PHE A 409 -7.42 4.35 -4.23
C PHE A 409 -8.18 5.28 -5.19
N LYS A 410 -9.50 5.23 -5.26
CA LYS A 410 -10.42 4.61 -4.30
C LYS A 410 -11.76 4.22 -4.94
N TYR A 411 -12.72 3.80 -4.13
CA TYR A 411 -14.06 3.42 -4.60
C TYR A 411 -14.76 4.56 -5.34
N MET A 412 -14.99 5.70 -4.68
CA MET A 412 -15.76 6.83 -5.23
C MET A 412 -14.88 8.06 -5.50
N ASP A 413 -15.28 8.88 -6.47
CA ASP A 413 -14.69 10.21 -6.69
C ASP A 413 -14.83 11.13 -5.46
N ASN A 414 -14.17 12.29 -5.53
CA ASN A 414 -14.41 13.35 -4.57
C ASN A 414 -15.64 14.17 -4.97
N ASP A 415 -16.31 14.76 -3.99
CA ASP A 415 -17.37 15.72 -4.23
C ASP A 415 -16.83 17.13 -3.96
N PRO A 416 -16.65 17.99 -4.99
CA PRO A 416 -16.14 19.34 -4.82
C PRO A 416 -17.00 20.22 -3.91
N GLU A 417 -18.29 19.89 -3.78
CA GLU A 417 -19.23 20.61 -2.91
C GLU A 417 -19.11 20.17 -1.44
N ASP A 418 -18.46 19.05 -1.15
CA ASP A 418 -18.21 18.59 0.22
C ASP A 418 -16.95 19.26 0.81
N LEU A 419 -17.16 20.43 1.41
CA LEU A 419 -16.09 21.20 2.03
C LEU A 419 -15.58 20.61 3.35
N THR A 420 -16.19 19.55 3.87
CA THR A 420 -15.80 18.88 5.13
C THR A 420 -14.73 17.79 4.92
N THR A 421 -14.45 17.46 3.67
CA THR A 421 -13.43 16.47 3.30
C THR A 421 -12.02 17.01 3.49
N ASP A 422 -11.09 16.08 3.76
CA ASP A 422 -9.64 16.31 3.69
C ASP A 422 -9.29 17.10 2.42
N PRO A 423 -8.42 18.12 2.49
CA PRO A 423 -8.06 18.93 1.31
C PRO A 423 -7.58 18.13 0.11
N SER A 424 -6.88 17.00 0.33
CA SER A 424 -6.45 16.11 -0.75
C SER A 424 -7.60 15.39 -1.45
N ASN A 425 -8.79 15.36 -0.86
CA ASN A 425 -9.99 14.65 -1.29
C ASN A 425 -11.10 15.61 -1.72
N ARG A 426 -10.75 16.79 -2.26
CA ARG A 426 -11.72 17.81 -2.63
C ARG A 426 -12.29 17.65 -4.03
N ASP A 427 -11.45 17.61 -5.05
CA ASP A 427 -11.87 17.93 -6.43
C ASP A 427 -11.30 16.99 -7.49
N SER A 428 -11.11 15.72 -7.15
CA SER A 428 -10.37 14.77 -7.98
C SER A 428 -11.15 13.51 -8.37
N ASN A 429 -10.89 13.08 -9.60
CA ASN A 429 -11.36 11.83 -10.19
C ASN A 429 -10.53 10.63 -9.71
N LYS A 430 -10.68 10.26 -8.43
CA LYS A 430 -9.96 9.14 -7.80
C LYS A 430 -10.74 7.82 -7.86
N GLY A 431 -12.06 7.90 -8.00
CA GLY A 431 -13.01 6.81 -7.90
C GLY A 431 -13.00 5.87 -9.09
N MET A 432 -13.36 4.62 -8.84
CA MET A 432 -13.88 3.72 -9.87
C MET A 432 -15.37 3.98 -10.16
N VAL A 433 -16.07 4.66 -9.24
CA VAL A 433 -17.42 5.19 -9.46
C VAL A 433 -17.43 6.71 -9.25
N ARG A 434 -18.33 7.37 -9.99
CA ARG A 434 -18.67 8.78 -9.81
C ARG A 434 -19.38 9.04 -8.47
N ILE A 435 -19.56 10.31 -8.12
CA ILE A 435 -20.28 10.75 -6.90
C ILE A 435 -21.75 10.28 -6.84
N ASP A 436 -22.33 9.94 -7.99
CA ASP A 436 -23.68 9.39 -8.15
C ASP A 436 -23.69 7.85 -8.25
N TYR A 437 -22.57 7.21 -7.94
CA TYR A 437 -22.32 5.77 -8.04
C TYR A 437 -22.33 5.21 -9.46
N THR A 438 -22.29 6.04 -10.51
CA THR A 438 -22.15 5.58 -11.89
C THR A 438 -20.74 5.03 -12.11
N PRO A 439 -20.57 3.77 -12.55
CA PRO A 439 -19.24 3.19 -12.76
C PRO A 439 -18.50 3.81 -13.95
N TYR A 440 -17.18 3.92 -13.84
CA TYR A 440 -16.31 4.24 -14.97
C TYR A 440 -15.97 2.96 -15.74
N GLN A 441 -16.75 2.67 -16.79
CA GLN A 441 -16.69 1.38 -17.49
C GLN A 441 -15.30 1.08 -18.08
N ASP A 442 -14.68 2.02 -18.81
CA ASP A 442 -13.35 1.82 -19.41
C ASP A 442 -12.27 1.46 -18.37
N LEU A 443 -12.34 2.09 -17.18
CA LEU A 443 -11.43 1.78 -16.08
C LEU A 443 -11.68 0.37 -15.54
N LEU A 444 -12.95 0.05 -15.30
CA LEU A 444 -13.34 -1.24 -14.74
C LEU A 444 -13.08 -2.41 -15.68
N ASP A 445 -13.25 -2.23 -16.99
CA ASP A 445 -12.97 -3.26 -18.00
C ASP A 445 -11.47 -3.60 -18.02
N GLY A 446 -10.59 -2.59 -18.06
CA GLY A 446 -9.15 -2.82 -18.00
C GLY A 446 -8.67 -3.37 -16.65
N MET A 447 -9.30 -3.00 -15.53
CA MET A 447 -9.04 -3.62 -14.23
C MET A 447 -9.45 -5.11 -14.23
N LYS A 448 -10.63 -5.43 -14.77
CA LYS A 448 -11.15 -6.79 -14.84
C LYS A 448 -10.30 -7.68 -15.72
N GLU A 449 -9.82 -7.18 -16.86
CA GLU A 449 -8.94 -7.91 -17.76
C GLU A 449 -7.70 -8.45 -17.02
N LEU A 450 -7.04 -7.59 -16.24
CA LEU A 450 -5.90 -8.02 -15.43
C LEU A 450 -6.33 -8.92 -14.28
N ASN A 451 -7.30 -8.48 -13.48
CA ASN A 451 -7.68 -9.17 -12.24
C ASN A 451 -8.19 -10.59 -12.50
N ALA A 452 -8.95 -10.81 -13.58
CA ALA A 452 -9.44 -12.14 -13.97
C ALA A 452 -8.31 -13.09 -14.39
N ASN A 453 -7.15 -12.54 -14.74
CA ASN A 453 -5.95 -13.27 -15.14
C ASN A 453 -4.85 -13.27 -14.06
N LEU A 454 -5.13 -12.75 -12.86
CA LEU A 454 -4.17 -12.57 -11.77
C LEU A 454 -3.20 -13.74 -11.58
N TYR A 455 -3.75 -14.95 -11.36
CA TYR A 455 -2.94 -16.13 -11.08
C TYR A 455 -2.25 -16.69 -12.34
N ALA A 456 -2.86 -16.55 -13.51
CA ALA A 456 -2.24 -16.95 -14.77
C ALA A 456 -1.07 -16.04 -15.15
N LEU A 457 -1.20 -14.73 -14.95
CA LEU A 457 -0.14 -13.74 -15.11
C LEU A 457 1.02 -14.06 -14.17
N THR A 458 0.70 -14.32 -12.89
CA THR A 458 1.71 -14.68 -11.89
C THR A 458 2.48 -15.94 -12.29
N ASP A 459 1.76 -17.00 -12.69
CA ASP A 459 2.37 -18.25 -13.16
C ASP A 459 3.20 -18.07 -14.43
N TRP A 460 2.79 -17.17 -15.33
CA TRP A 460 3.52 -16.87 -16.56
C TRP A 460 4.82 -16.13 -16.25
N MET A 461 4.79 -15.07 -15.44
CA MET A 461 5.98 -14.32 -15.03
C MET A 461 6.99 -15.17 -14.24
N ASP A 462 6.51 -16.14 -13.46
CA ASP A 462 7.40 -16.98 -12.66
C ASP A 462 8.18 -18.00 -13.47
N ARG A 463 7.75 -18.31 -14.70
CA ARG A 463 8.43 -19.27 -15.59
C ARG A 463 9.62 -18.68 -16.36
N GLY A 464 9.73 -17.35 -16.46
CA GLY A 464 10.68 -16.68 -17.32
C GLY A 464 10.09 -16.48 -18.70
#